data_AF-A0A955KXT9-F1
#
_entry.id   AF-A0A955KXT9-F1
#
_cell.length_a   1.000
_cell.length_b   1.000
_cell.length_c   1.000
_cell.angle_alpha   90.00
_cell.angle_beta   90.00
_cell.angle_gamma   90.00
#
_symmetry.space_group_name_H-M   'P 1'
#
loop_
_entity.id
_entity.type
_entity.pdbx_description
1 polymer ?
#
loop_
_entity_poly.entity_id
_entity_poly.type
_entity_poly.pdbx_seq_one_letter_code
_entity_poly.pdbx_strand_id
1 'polypeptide(L)' 'MIHPRLHDKILSLTFDDGPSKEYTPIILDILKSHHIRATFCIL' A
#
# COMPACT_ATOMS: atom_id res chain seq x y z
N MET A 1 10.78 -9.82 7.44
CA MET A 1 10.81 -9.58 5.98
C MET A 1 10.23 -10.79 5.29
N ILE A 2 9.29 -10.61 4.36
CA ILE A 2 8.86 -11.70 3.48
C ILE A 2 9.95 -11.81 2.41
N HIS A 3 10.45 -13.00 2.11
CA HIS A 3 11.37 -13.23 0.99
C HIS A 3 10.55 -13.93 -0.11
N PRO A 4 9.99 -13.18 -1.08
CA PRO A 4 9.21 -13.75 -2.17
C PRO A 4 10.04 -14.76 -2.93
N ARG A 5 9.53 -15.98 -3.12
CA ARG A 5 10.09 -16.89 -4.11
C ARG A 5 9.50 -16.56 -5.47
N LEU A 6 10.20 -16.97 -6.54
CA LEU A 6 9.83 -16.69 -7.93
C LEU A 6 8.40 -17.16 -8.30
N HIS A 7 7.84 -18.10 -7.55
CA HIS A 7 6.53 -18.73 -7.80
C HIS A 7 5.42 -18.22 -6.88
N ASP A 8 5.75 -17.37 -5.89
CA ASP A 8 4.75 -16.84 -4.97
C ASP A 8 3.92 -15.76 -5.70
N LYS A 9 2.59 -15.85 -5.61
CA LYS A 9 1.69 -14.84 -6.17
C LYS A 9 1.64 -13.63 -5.24
N ILE A 10 2.58 -12.70 -5.41
CA ILE A 10 2.71 -11.49 -4.60
C ILE A 10 2.51 -10.25 -5.48
N LEU A 11 1.78 -9.27 -4.96
CA LEU A 11 1.59 -7.95 -5.55
C LEU A 11 2.00 -6.88 -4.53
N SER A 12 2.71 -5.85 -4.99
CA SER A 12 3.08 -4.68 -4.19
C SER A 12 2.25 -3.47 -4.65
N LEU A 13 1.60 -2.79 -3.70
CA LEU A 13 0.89 -1.55 -3.94
C LEU A 13 1.76 -0.36 -3.52
N THR A 14 1.90 0.62 -4.42
CA THR A 14 2.62 1.87 -4.20
C THR A 14 1.74 3.06 -4.56
N PHE A 15 1.86 4.15 -3.81
CA PHE A 15 1.14 5.40 -4.04
C PHE A 15 2.11 6.57 -4.08
N ASP A 16 2.09 7.35 -5.15
CA ASP A 16 2.92 8.55 -5.33
C ASP A 16 2.11 9.83 -4.98
N ASP A 17 2.80 10.96 -4.75
CA ASP A 17 2.23 12.32 -4.62
C ASP A 17 1.26 12.58 -3.44
N GLY A 18 1.45 11.88 -2.31
CA GLY A 18 0.67 12.08 -1.07
C GLY A 18 1.35 12.94 0.01
N PRO A 19 0.64 13.25 1.13
CA PRO A 19 -0.74 12.85 1.40
C PRO A 19 -1.77 13.89 0.92
N SER A 20 -2.74 13.45 0.13
CA SER A 20 -4.00 14.17 -0.04
C SER A 20 -4.79 14.16 1.26
N LYS A 21 -5.27 15.33 1.71
CA LYS A 21 -6.14 15.47 2.90
C LYS A 21 -7.48 14.75 2.74
N GLU A 22 -7.98 14.65 1.52
CA GLU A 22 -9.27 14.03 1.21
C GLU A 22 -9.14 12.52 1.01
N TYR A 23 -8.17 12.08 0.20
CA TYR A 23 -8.12 10.68 -0.26
C TYR A 23 -7.23 9.77 0.59
N THR A 24 -6.14 10.28 1.18
CA THR A 24 -5.21 9.42 1.94
C THR A 24 -5.89 8.71 3.11
N PRO A 25 -6.75 9.35 3.92
CA PRO A 25 -7.44 8.66 5.01
C PRO A 25 -8.34 7.52 4.51
N ILE A 26 -9.06 7.73 3.40
CA ILE A 26 -9.95 6.73 2.79
C ILE A 26 -9.15 5.51 2.31
N ILE A 27 -8.02 5.75 1.64
CA ILE A 27 -7.13 4.67 1.18
C ILE A 27 -6.58 3.89 2.37
N LEU A 28 -6.16 4.57 3.45
CA LEU A 28 -5.66 3.91 4.66
C LEU A 28 -6.72 3.04 5.33
N ASP A 29 -7.97 3.50 5.39
CA ASP A 29 -9.08 2.72 5.95
C ASP A 29 -9.36 1.45 5.13
N ILE A 30 -9.30 1.53 3.80
CA ILE A 30 -9.46 0.38 2.90
C ILE A 30 -8.30 -0.61 3.07
N LEU A 31 -7.05 -0.12 3.05
CA LEU A 31 -5.89 -0.99 3.26
C LEU A 31 -5.96 -1.71 4.61
N LYS A 32 -6.38 -0.98 5.66
CA LYS A 32 -6.56 -1.53 7.01
C LYS A 32 -7.67 -2.58 7.06
N SER A 33 -8.82 -2.34 6.44
CA SER A 33 -9.95 -3.29 6.46
C SER A 33 -9.58 -4.62 5.78
N HIS A 34 -8.78 -4.56 4.72
CA HIS A 34 -8.26 -5.74 4.02
C HIS A 34 -6.97 -6.30 4.63
N HIS A 35 -6.44 -5.70 5.69
CA HIS A 35 -5.17 -6.09 6.32
C HIS A 35 -3.98 -6.09 5.32
N ILE A 36 -4.02 -5.18 4.35
CA ILE A 36 -3.02 -5.02 3.30
C ILE A 36 -2.03 -3.94 3.70
N ARG A 37 -0.75 -4.15 3.38
CA ARG A 37 0.30 -3.14 3.50
C ARG A 37 0.61 -2.56 2.13
N ALA A 38 0.88 -1.26 2.09
CA ALA A 38 1.30 -0.54 0.88
C ALA A 38 2.40 0.46 1.24
N THR A 39 3.11 0.94 0.22
CA THR A 39 4.15 1.96 0.37
C THR A 39 3.64 3.29 -0.19
N PHE A 40 3.85 4.38 0.54
CA PHE A 40 3.60 5.74 0.07
C PHE A 40 4.94 6.40 -0.24
N CYS A 41 5.16 6.78 -1.50
CA CYS A 41 6.34 7.46 -1.99
C CYS A 41 6.05 8.97 -1.98
N ILE A 42 6.38 9.62 -0.86
CA ILE A 42 6.19 11.05 -0.67
C ILE A 42 7.38 11.85 -1.20
N LEU A 43 7.14 13.09 -1.63
CA LEU A 43 8.18 14.10 -1.92
C LEU A 43 8.71 14.74 -0.63
#